data_AF-A0A2V0RC62-F1
#
_entry.id   AF-A0A2V0RC62-F1
#
_cell.length_a   1.000
_cell.length_b   1.000
_cell.length_c   1.000
_cell.angle_alpha   90.00
_cell.angle_beta   90.00
_cell.angle_gamma   90.00
#
_symmetry.space_group_name_H-M   'P 1'
#
loop_
_entity.id
_entity.type
_entity.pdbx_description
1 polymer ?
#
loop_
_entity_poly.entity_id
_entity_poly.type
_entity_poly.pdbx_seq_one_letter_code
_entity_poly.pdbx_strand_id
1 'polypeptide(L)'
;MPNKKVIKPMAKNQKKLKKLVRRKYGSKAVNRSNGDRVLAQGTGHVAMRPFGGGYGIPRSPSLHPKCWDAFATAHAALPRSVGPYTVVRTSFLTQTSARCGFIGTFKRTEPTRYNGWSNCVMVTEEADTVISNTPATGFHYAPFPGGASDADGRTLTTFTCCPAAISVQMIGPEALQAAAGQLAAAVVPARMDLINDTRTWEEIQTDITSFFRPRLMSAGKLTLRGVQMDSFPLSMADVSSFEPLITDPPNPNNPRKSPWDANQPSPRGWAPMAFVNPSGATLQLLIAVEWRVRFDIGNPAVASHSHHGVTSDQSWDQQIRRAADALPGVLDIVEKVANTGIGLYRGATAAGLL
;
A
#
# COMPACT_ATOMS: atom_id res chain seq x y z
N MET A 1 42.27 -21.76 -72.70
CA MET A 1 42.00 -22.80 -71.68
C MET A 1 41.43 -22.14 -70.42
N PRO A 2 40.40 -22.73 -69.77
CA PRO A 2 39.42 -21.97 -68.99
C PRO A 2 39.81 -21.80 -67.51
N ASN A 3 39.50 -20.61 -66.99
CA ASN A 3 39.69 -20.21 -65.61
C ASN A 3 38.52 -20.71 -64.75
N LYS A 4 38.72 -21.77 -63.95
CA LYS A 4 37.72 -22.30 -63.01
C LYS A 4 37.61 -21.36 -61.79
N LYS A 5 36.61 -20.48 -61.77
CA LYS A 5 36.16 -19.79 -60.56
C LYS A 5 35.52 -20.80 -59.60
N VAL A 6 36.18 -21.04 -58.47
CA VAL A 6 35.65 -21.83 -57.35
C VAL A 6 34.64 -20.96 -56.59
N ILE A 7 33.35 -21.28 -56.74
CA ILE A 7 32.26 -20.70 -55.94
C ILE A 7 32.24 -21.42 -54.59
N LYS A 8 32.61 -20.72 -53.50
CA LYS A 8 32.41 -21.20 -52.13
C LYS A 8 30.93 -21.07 -51.72
N PRO A 9 30.31 -22.08 -51.07
CA PRO A 9 28.86 -22.12 -50.88
C PRO A 9 28.37 -21.27 -49.69
N MET A 10 27.18 -20.70 -49.88
CA MET A 10 26.38 -19.82 -48.99
C MET A 10 25.89 -20.47 -47.66
N ALA A 11 26.74 -21.17 -46.92
CA ALA A 11 26.31 -21.83 -45.68
C ALA A 11 25.95 -20.84 -44.52
N LYS A 12 26.55 -19.63 -44.50
CA LYS A 12 26.30 -18.64 -43.43
C LYS A 12 24.95 -17.93 -43.55
N ASN A 13 24.37 -17.84 -44.75
CA ASN A 13 23.08 -17.15 -44.95
C ASN A 13 21.87 -18.04 -44.66
N GLN A 14 21.97 -19.36 -44.81
CA GLN A 14 20.87 -20.28 -44.48
C GLN A 14 20.55 -20.33 -42.97
N LYS A 15 21.56 -20.18 -42.09
CA LYS A 15 21.33 -20.09 -40.64
C LYS A 15 20.60 -18.80 -40.25
N LYS A 16 20.92 -17.68 -40.90
CA LYS A 16 20.20 -16.41 -40.70
C LYS A 16 18.76 -16.47 -41.23
N LEU A 17 18.56 -17.08 -42.40
CA LEU A 17 17.21 -17.25 -42.97
C LEU A 17 16.33 -18.17 -42.13
N LYS A 18 16.85 -19.32 -41.64
CA LYS A 18 16.09 -20.23 -40.77
C LYS A 18 15.67 -19.55 -39.45
N LYS A 19 16.50 -18.65 -38.90
CA LYS A 19 16.16 -17.86 -37.70
C LYS A 19 15.08 -16.79 -37.98
N LEU A 20 15.03 -16.27 -39.20
CA LEU A 20 14.03 -15.28 -39.63
C LEU A 20 12.68 -15.93 -39.99
N VAL A 21 12.68 -17.10 -40.63
CA VAL A 21 11.47 -17.83 -41.01
C VAL A 21 10.76 -18.41 -39.78
N ARG A 22 11.50 -18.89 -38.76
CA ARG A 22 10.92 -19.30 -37.47
C ARG A 22 10.20 -18.15 -36.73
N ARG A 23 10.62 -16.90 -36.98
CA ARG A 23 10.00 -15.69 -36.40
C ARG A 23 8.74 -15.25 -37.17
N LYS A 24 8.53 -15.73 -38.39
CA LYS A 24 7.42 -15.33 -39.28
C LYS A 24 6.31 -16.38 -39.37
N TYR A 25 6.60 -17.67 -39.15
CA TYR A 25 5.64 -18.78 -39.25
C TYR A 25 5.51 -19.66 -38.00
N GLY A 26 6.26 -19.37 -36.93
CA GLY A 26 5.97 -19.94 -35.61
C GLY A 26 4.71 -19.26 -35.08
N SER A 27 3.58 -19.96 -35.21
CA SER A 27 2.31 -19.62 -34.58
C SER A 27 2.59 -19.09 -33.17
N LYS A 28 2.31 -17.80 -32.95
CA LYS A 28 2.09 -17.33 -31.60
C LYS A 28 0.87 -18.14 -31.15
N ALA A 29 1.11 -19.18 -30.35
CA ALA A 29 0.10 -19.64 -29.42
C ALA A 29 -0.45 -18.37 -28.79
N VAL A 30 -1.73 -18.11 -29.02
CA VAL A 30 -2.43 -17.02 -28.38
C VAL A 30 -2.44 -17.40 -26.90
N ASN A 31 -1.37 -17.02 -26.21
CA ASN A 31 -1.29 -17.17 -24.78
C ASN A 31 -2.49 -16.40 -24.25
N ARG A 32 -3.32 -17.06 -23.45
CA ARG A 32 -4.41 -16.44 -22.69
C ARG A 32 -3.95 -15.21 -21.89
N SER A 33 -2.64 -15.02 -21.69
CA SER A 33 -2.04 -13.82 -21.09
C SER A 33 -2.05 -12.55 -21.96
N ASN A 34 -2.40 -12.66 -23.25
CA ASN A 34 -2.70 -11.51 -24.13
C ASN A 34 -4.21 -11.33 -24.34
N GLY A 35 -5.06 -12.15 -23.70
CA GLY A 35 -6.48 -11.85 -23.61
C GLY A 35 -6.65 -10.48 -22.96
N ASP A 36 -7.64 -9.72 -23.43
CA ASP A 36 -7.97 -8.39 -22.93
C ASP A 36 -7.85 -8.39 -21.40
N ARG A 37 -7.13 -7.42 -20.84
CA ARG A 37 -6.78 -7.29 -19.40
C ARG A 37 -7.97 -7.49 -18.44
N VAL A 38 -9.18 -7.47 -18.98
CA VAL A 38 -10.50 -7.55 -18.37
C VAL A 38 -10.95 -8.98 -18.00
N LEU A 39 -10.38 -10.05 -18.56
CA LEU A 39 -10.90 -11.43 -18.38
C LEU A 39 -10.11 -12.36 -17.45
N ALA A 40 -8.93 -11.95 -16.97
CA ALA A 40 -8.15 -12.77 -16.03
C ALA A 40 -8.64 -12.54 -14.59
N GLN A 41 -9.64 -13.31 -14.15
CA GLN A 41 -10.07 -13.35 -12.75
C GLN A 41 -9.00 -14.09 -11.93
N GLY A 42 -8.02 -13.35 -11.40
CA GLY A 42 -6.99 -13.90 -10.52
C GLY A 42 -7.56 -14.15 -9.12
N THR A 43 -7.65 -15.41 -8.70
CA THR A 43 -7.98 -15.81 -7.33
C THR A 43 -6.69 -16.11 -6.55
N GLY A 44 -6.44 -15.31 -5.51
CA GLY A 44 -5.48 -15.62 -4.45
C GLY A 44 -4.03 -15.19 -4.70
N HIS A 45 -3.52 -14.33 -3.82
CA HIS A 45 -2.10 -14.19 -3.56
C HIS A 45 -1.86 -14.60 -2.11
N VAL A 46 -1.36 -15.83 -1.90
CA VAL A 46 -0.91 -16.28 -0.58
C VAL A 46 0.56 -15.92 -0.44
N ALA A 47 0.93 -15.31 0.68
CA ALA A 47 2.35 -15.16 1.02
C ALA A 47 3.00 -16.55 1.05
N MET A 48 3.97 -16.83 0.19
CA MET A 48 4.64 -18.15 0.16
C MET A 48 5.30 -18.52 1.49
N ARG A 49 5.53 -17.53 2.37
CA ARG A 49 6.01 -17.74 3.74
C ARG A 49 5.34 -16.73 4.68
N PRO A 50 4.98 -17.14 5.90
CA PRO A 50 4.40 -16.24 6.91
C PRO A 50 5.40 -15.18 7.42
N PHE A 51 6.70 -15.41 7.24
CA PHE A 51 7.78 -14.47 7.54
C PHE A 51 8.81 -14.45 6.39
N GLY A 52 9.31 -13.25 6.05
CA GLY A 52 10.13 -13.01 4.85
C GLY A 52 11.46 -13.77 4.82
N GLY A 53 11.98 -14.01 3.61
CA GLY A 53 13.32 -14.54 3.36
C GLY A 53 13.36 -15.55 2.23
N GLY A 54 13.47 -15.10 0.98
CA GLY A 54 13.80 -15.97 -0.17
C GLY A 54 15.28 -15.88 -0.47
N TYR A 55 15.99 -17.02 -0.47
CA TYR A 55 17.38 -17.14 -0.91
C TYR A 55 17.45 -17.00 -2.44
N GLY A 56 17.37 -15.75 -2.94
CA GLY A 56 17.58 -15.41 -4.34
C GLY A 56 18.83 -14.54 -4.48
N ILE A 57 19.73 -14.94 -5.37
CA ILE A 57 20.96 -14.21 -5.73
C ILE A 57 20.62 -12.72 -6.01
N PRO A 58 21.35 -11.76 -5.43
CA PRO A 58 20.99 -10.34 -5.47
C PRO A 58 21.17 -9.79 -6.90
N ARG A 59 20.10 -9.78 -7.68
CA ARG A 59 20.06 -9.09 -8.98
C ARG A 59 19.72 -7.63 -8.75
N SER A 60 20.74 -6.77 -8.69
CA SER A 60 20.66 -5.31 -8.55
C SER A 60 19.90 -4.84 -7.29
N PRO A 61 20.37 -3.81 -6.56
CA PRO A 61 19.69 -3.28 -5.37
C PRO A 61 18.40 -2.51 -5.67
N SER A 62 17.72 -2.82 -6.79
CA SER A 62 16.47 -2.16 -7.15
C SER A 62 15.35 -2.69 -6.25
N LEU A 63 14.68 -1.77 -5.56
CA LEU A 63 13.48 -2.07 -4.78
C LEU A 63 12.48 -2.87 -5.60
N HIS A 64 11.92 -3.90 -4.98
CA HIS A 64 10.85 -4.68 -5.59
C HIS A 64 9.66 -3.76 -5.92
N PRO A 65 9.01 -3.87 -7.09
CA PRO A 65 7.90 -2.98 -7.48
C PRO A 65 6.70 -2.97 -6.52
N LYS A 66 6.60 -3.98 -5.65
CA LYS A 66 5.55 -4.11 -4.64
C LYS A 66 6.00 -3.74 -3.23
N CYS A 67 7.12 -3.06 -3.07
CA CYS A 67 7.62 -2.71 -1.74
C CYS A 67 6.70 -1.75 -0.97
N TRP A 68 5.75 -1.11 -1.64
CA TRP A 68 4.70 -0.27 -1.06
C TRP A 68 3.41 -1.02 -0.75
N ASP A 69 3.29 -2.28 -1.16
CA ASP A 69 2.11 -3.10 -0.92
C ASP A 69 2.25 -3.80 0.43
N ALA A 70 1.53 -3.33 1.45
CA ALA A 70 1.57 -3.93 2.78
C ALA A 70 1.01 -5.38 2.82
N PHE A 71 0.28 -5.81 1.78
CA PHE A 71 -0.17 -7.21 1.63
C PHE A 71 0.88 -8.10 0.95
N ALA A 72 1.90 -7.51 0.32
CA ALA A 72 2.98 -8.25 -0.29
C ALA A 72 4.05 -8.64 0.75
N THR A 73 4.81 -9.69 0.44
CA THR A 73 5.94 -10.12 1.27
C THR A 73 7.20 -9.29 1.05
N ALA A 74 7.22 -8.46 -0.01
CA ALA A 74 8.37 -7.66 -0.39
C ALA A 74 8.44 -6.40 0.47
N HIS A 75 9.58 -6.19 1.13
CA HIS A 75 9.82 -5.07 2.02
C HIS A 75 10.86 -4.12 1.41
N ALA A 76 10.64 -2.80 1.49
CA ALA A 76 11.67 -1.82 1.20
C ALA A 76 12.56 -1.60 2.43
N ALA A 77 13.83 -2.00 2.35
CA ALA A 77 14.80 -1.65 3.37
C ALA A 77 15.16 -0.15 3.31
N LEU A 78 15.53 0.43 4.45
CA LEU A 78 15.81 1.87 4.56
C LEU A 78 17.01 2.31 3.69
N PRO A 79 17.04 3.58 3.25
CA PRO A 79 18.11 4.08 2.38
C PRO A 79 19.45 4.28 3.10
N ARG A 80 19.43 4.26 4.43
CA ARG A 80 20.60 4.41 5.29
C ARG A 80 20.85 3.11 6.04
N SER A 81 22.11 2.86 6.36
CA SER A 81 22.46 1.76 7.27
C SER A 81 21.80 2.00 8.62
N VAL A 82 21.06 1.00 9.08
CA VAL A 82 20.37 1.01 10.36
C VAL A 82 20.64 -0.30 11.08
N GLY A 83 20.59 -0.25 12.42
CA GLY A 83 20.62 -1.47 13.22
C GLY A 83 19.48 -2.44 12.84
N PRO A 84 19.66 -3.76 13.10
CA PRO A 84 18.67 -4.80 12.83
C PRO A 84 17.26 -4.44 13.30
N TYR A 85 16.25 -4.97 12.61
CA TYR A 85 14.86 -4.82 12.97
C TYR A 85 14.04 -6.00 12.46
N THR A 86 12.82 -6.14 12.98
CA THR A 86 11.85 -7.15 12.53
C THR A 86 10.75 -6.46 11.74
N VAL A 87 10.29 -7.10 10.67
CA VAL A 87 9.14 -6.62 9.90
C VAL A 87 7.88 -7.27 10.44
N VAL A 88 6.93 -6.46 10.92
CA VAL A 88 5.64 -6.90 11.47
C VAL A 88 4.52 -6.31 10.62
N ARG A 89 3.40 -7.03 10.48
CA ARG A 89 2.22 -6.53 9.77
C ARG A 89 1.02 -6.52 10.70
N THR A 90 0.26 -5.44 10.65
CA THR A 90 -1.03 -5.31 11.34
C THR A 90 -2.12 -5.12 10.30
N SER A 91 -3.14 -5.97 10.38
CA SER A 91 -4.33 -5.88 9.54
C SER A 91 -5.53 -5.48 10.38
N PHE A 92 -6.34 -4.57 9.86
CA PHE A 92 -7.55 -4.06 10.48
C PHE A 92 -8.69 -4.12 9.48
N LEU A 93 -9.76 -4.80 9.88
CA LEU A 93 -10.99 -4.88 9.10
C LEU A 93 -12.04 -3.99 9.78
N THR A 94 -12.62 -3.07 9.03
CA THR A 94 -13.66 -2.17 9.51
C THR A 94 -14.73 -1.96 8.45
N GLN A 95 -15.88 -1.49 8.89
CA GLN A 95 -16.99 -1.11 8.03
C GLN A 95 -17.36 0.35 8.30
N THR A 96 -17.59 1.12 7.24
CA THR A 96 -17.98 2.53 7.36
C THR A 96 -18.96 2.92 6.27
N SER A 97 -19.88 3.81 6.60
CA SER A 97 -20.74 4.54 5.65
C SER A 97 -20.42 6.04 5.63
N ALA A 98 -19.28 6.43 6.21
CA ALA A 98 -18.86 7.83 6.27
C ALA A 98 -18.75 8.43 4.86
N ARG A 99 -19.12 9.72 4.74
CA ARG A 99 -19.07 10.43 3.46
C ARG A 99 -17.65 10.77 3.04
N CYS A 100 -16.72 10.91 3.99
CA CYS A 100 -15.32 11.11 3.71
C CYS A 100 -14.44 10.38 4.73
N GLY A 101 -13.24 9.98 4.30
CA GLY A 101 -12.23 9.49 5.21
C GLY A 101 -10.83 9.45 4.62
N PHE A 102 -9.85 9.43 5.52
CA PHE A 102 -8.44 9.32 5.25
C PHE A 102 -7.88 8.07 5.90
N ILE A 103 -7.06 7.34 5.14
CA ILE A 103 -6.35 6.15 5.61
C ILE A 103 -4.87 6.43 5.45
N GLY A 104 -4.10 6.16 6.49
CA GLY A 104 -2.71 6.60 6.53
C GLY A 104 -1.99 6.05 7.75
N THR A 105 -0.71 6.41 7.85
CA THR A 105 0.06 6.21 9.07
C THR A 105 0.01 7.51 9.86
N PHE A 106 -0.32 7.41 11.14
CA PHE A 106 -0.54 8.57 11.98
C PHE A 106 0.52 8.67 13.06
N LYS A 107 0.88 9.90 13.42
CA LYS A 107 1.78 10.19 14.54
C LYS A 107 1.04 11.10 15.50
N ARG A 108 1.21 10.86 16.79
CA ARG A 108 0.72 11.74 17.84
C ARG A 108 1.89 12.57 18.35
N THR A 109 1.67 13.89 18.40
CA THR A 109 2.66 14.83 18.94
C THR A 109 1.97 15.60 20.05
N GLU A 110 2.09 15.14 21.29
CA GLU A 110 1.56 15.85 22.45
C GLU A 110 2.69 16.71 23.07
N PRO A 111 2.52 18.03 23.26
CA PRO A 111 3.57 18.91 23.78
C PRO A 111 4.12 18.51 25.15
N THR A 112 3.32 17.79 25.97
CA THR A 112 3.61 17.59 27.40
C THR A 112 3.74 16.13 27.82
N ARG A 113 3.53 15.14 26.93
CA ARG A 113 3.46 13.73 27.34
C ARG A 113 4.25 12.82 26.43
N TYR A 114 3.70 12.51 25.24
CA TYR A 114 4.22 11.46 24.39
C TYR A 114 4.28 11.90 22.92
N ASN A 115 5.41 11.63 22.31
CA ASN A 115 5.63 11.77 20.87
C ASN A 115 5.94 10.39 20.30
N GLY A 116 5.13 9.94 19.35
CA GLY A 116 5.30 8.60 18.79
C GLY A 116 4.28 8.28 17.71
N TRP A 117 4.50 7.15 17.04
CA TRP A 117 3.54 6.61 16.08
C TRP A 117 2.24 6.27 16.79
N SER A 118 1.11 6.39 16.09
CA SER A 118 -0.20 6.00 16.62
C SER A 118 -0.68 4.73 15.93
N ASN A 119 -1.46 3.91 16.64
CA ASN A 119 -2.23 2.82 16.04
C ASN A 119 -3.49 3.29 15.32
N CYS A 120 -3.75 4.60 15.23
CA CYS A 120 -4.77 5.15 14.33
C CYS A 120 -4.38 4.82 12.89
N VAL A 121 -5.31 4.23 12.14
CA VAL A 121 -5.10 3.84 10.73
C VAL A 121 -6.08 4.52 9.78
N MET A 122 -7.18 5.05 10.32
CA MET A 122 -8.20 5.73 9.53
C MET A 122 -8.88 6.82 10.36
N VAL A 123 -9.22 7.90 9.68
CA VAL A 123 -10.01 9.02 10.20
C VAL A 123 -11.19 9.23 9.27
N THR A 124 -12.40 9.31 9.81
CA THR A 124 -13.64 9.49 9.05
C THR A 124 -14.42 10.71 9.51
N GLU A 125 -15.25 11.22 8.62
CA GLU A 125 -16.29 12.18 8.95
C GLU A 125 -17.37 11.54 9.83
N GLU A 126 -17.76 12.21 10.91
CA GLU A 126 -18.88 11.80 11.79
C GLU A 126 -20.06 12.76 11.75
N ALA A 127 -19.80 14.05 11.52
CA ALA A 127 -20.82 15.07 11.41
C ALA A 127 -20.39 16.16 10.42
N ASP A 128 -21.37 16.72 9.72
CA ASP A 128 -21.17 17.81 8.76
C ASP A 128 -20.98 19.15 9.48
N THR A 129 -19.84 19.27 10.16
CA THR A 129 -19.48 20.44 10.94
C THR A 129 -18.00 20.74 10.71
N VAL A 130 -17.54 21.86 11.23
CA VAL A 130 -16.11 22.22 11.25
C VAL A 130 -15.29 21.08 11.86
N ILE A 131 -14.18 20.71 11.22
CA ILE A 131 -13.34 19.56 11.61
C ILE A 131 -12.79 19.66 13.04
N SER A 132 -12.49 20.88 13.49
CA SER A 132 -12.04 21.16 14.86
C SER A 132 -13.15 21.10 15.91
N ASN A 133 -14.42 20.86 15.54
CA ASN A 133 -15.54 20.78 16.49
C ASN A 133 -15.78 19.35 16.98
N THR A 134 -16.45 19.22 18.13
CA THR A 134 -16.88 17.93 18.68
C THR A 134 -18.37 17.72 18.40
N PRO A 135 -18.82 16.54 17.93
CA PRO A 135 -18.07 15.41 17.40
C PRO A 135 -17.99 15.44 15.86
N ALA A 136 -16.98 16.10 15.27
CA ALA A 136 -16.85 16.16 13.80
C ALA A 136 -16.12 14.95 13.19
N THR A 137 -15.21 14.34 13.95
CA THR A 137 -14.23 13.38 13.41
C THR A 137 -14.24 12.06 14.18
N GLY A 138 -14.19 10.95 13.44
CA GLY A 138 -14.13 9.59 13.94
C GLY A 138 -12.75 8.98 13.74
N PHE A 139 -12.07 8.61 14.82
CA PHE A 139 -10.74 8.00 14.78
C PHE A 139 -10.83 6.47 14.94
N HIS A 140 -10.26 5.74 13.99
CA HIS A 140 -10.25 4.28 13.95
C HIS A 140 -8.86 3.75 14.29
N TYR A 141 -8.80 2.91 15.33
CA TYR A 141 -7.56 2.39 15.89
C TYR A 141 -7.43 0.89 15.61
N ALA A 142 -6.33 0.50 14.97
CA ALA A 142 -6.01 -0.89 14.71
C ALA A 142 -5.49 -1.58 16.00
N PRO A 143 -5.82 -2.87 16.20
CA PRO A 143 -5.23 -3.63 17.29
C PRO A 143 -3.73 -3.80 17.04
N PHE A 144 -2.93 -3.57 18.09
CA PHE A 144 -1.49 -3.77 18.03
C PHE A 144 -1.05 -4.74 19.15
N PRO A 145 -0.20 -5.74 18.86
CA PRO A 145 0.31 -6.63 19.89
C PRO A 145 1.30 -5.91 20.81
N GLY A 146 1.03 -5.94 22.10
CA GLY A 146 2.03 -5.69 23.14
C GLY A 146 1.88 -4.37 23.89
N GLY A 147 1.59 -4.50 25.18
CA GLY A 147 2.06 -3.61 26.23
C GLY A 147 1.07 -3.49 27.40
N ALA A 148 1.52 -2.83 28.47
CA ALA A 148 0.71 -2.52 29.63
C ALA A 148 0.04 -1.15 29.47
N SER A 149 -1.27 -1.08 29.70
CA SER A 149 -2.00 0.19 29.75
C SER A 149 -1.46 1.07 30.86
N ASP A 150 -1.24 2.35 30.57
CA ASP A 150 -1.06 3.40 31.55
C ASP A 150 -2.39 3.69 32.27
N ALA A 151 -2.35 4.62 33.23
CA ALA A 151 -3.53 5.02 34.00
C ALA A 151 -4.67 5.60 33.15
N ASP A 152 -4.37 6.08 31.93
CA ASP A 152 -5.33 6.62 30.97
C ASP A 152 -5.78 5.56 29.94
N GLY A 153 -5.41 4.29 30.14
CA GLY A 153 -5.75 3.18 29.24
C GLY A 153 -4.90 3.10 27.97
N ARG A 154 -3.86 3.95 27.84
CA ARG A 154 -2.95 3.99 26.69
C ARG A 154 -1.74 3.10 26.96
N THR A 155 -1.39 2.25 26.01
CA THR A 155 -0.26 1.36 26.20
C THR A 155 0.98 1.95 25.51
N LEU A 156 2.05 2.17 26.28
CA LEU A 156 3.38 2.36 25.69
C LEU A 156 3.95 0.99 25.35
N THR A 157 4.38 0.85 24.10
CA THR A 157 4.92 -0.40 23.61
C THR A 157 6.35 -0.63 24.09
N THR A 158 6.71 -1.88 24.41
CA THR A 158 8.10 -2.31 24.73
C THR A 158 8.96 -2.46 23.47
N PHE A 159 8.69 -1.60 22.49
CA PHE A 159 9.38 -1.55 21.21
C PHE A 159 9.25 -0.15 20.61
N THR A 160 10.19 0.17 19.74
CA THR A 160 10.12 1.32 18.85
C THR A 160 9.83 0.84 17.43
N CYS A 161 9.09 1.61 16.65
CA CYS A 161 8.74 1.25 15.28
C CYS A 161 8.76 2.43 14.33
N CYS A 162 8.75 2.13 13.03
CA CYS A 162 8.42 3.08 11.98
C CYS A 162 7.65 2.37 10.86
N PRO A 163 6.70 3.05 10.19
CA PRO A 163 5.92 2.43 9.13
C PRO A 163 6.75 2.15 7.89
N ALA A 164 6.56 0.97 7.33
CA ALA A 164 7.27 0.45 6.16
C ALA A 164 6.46 0.43 4.87
N ALA A 165 5.15 0.24 4.97
CA ALA A 165 4.18 0.32 3.89
C ALA A 165 2.77 0.42 4.50
N ILE A 166 1.84 1.04 3.79
CA ILE A 166 0.42 1.00 4.13
C ILE A 166 -0.42 0.84 2.87
N SER A 167 -1.37 -0.08 2.93
CA SER A 167 -2.29 -0.38 1.84
C SER A 167 -3.70 -0.57 2.38
N VAL A 168 -4.71 -0.28 1.56
CA VAL A 168 -6.10 -0.60 1.86
C VAL A 168 -6.76 -1.29 0.69
N GLN A 169 -7.57 -2.31 1.00
CA GLN A 169 -8.54 -2.88 0.09
C GLN A 169 -9.94 -2.41 0.50
N MET A 170 -10.69 -1.90 -0.47
CA MET A 170 -12.06 -1.41 -0.28
C MET A 170 -13.02 -2.22 -1.15
N ILE A 171 -14.07 -2.74 -0.52
CA ILE A 171 -15.10 -3.59 -1.15
C ILE A 171 -16.47 -3.13 -0.67
N GLY A 172 -17.49 -3.23 -1.53
CA GLY A 172 -18.89 -3.06 -1.13
C GLY A 172 -19.44 -4.37 -0.56
N PRO A 173 -19.88 -4.45 0.71
CA PRO A 173 -20.38 -5.68 1.31
C PRO A 173 -21.81 -6.03 0.88
N GLU A 174 -22.53 -5.06 0.30
CA GLU A 174 -23.92 -5.22 -0.14
C GLU A 174 -24.02 -6.09 -1.39
N ALA A 175 -25.14 -6.80 -1.54
CA ALA A 175 -25.44 -7.56 -2.75
C ALA A 175 -25.53 -6.64 -3.98
N LEU A 176 -25.09 -7.13 -5.15
CA LEU A 176 -25.03 -6.33 -6.38
C LEU A 176 -26.35 -5.64 -6.76
N GLN A 177 -27.49 -6.28 -6.47
CA GLN A 177 -28.82 -5.73 -6.76
C GLN A 177 -29.19 -4.53 -5.86
N ALA A 178 -28.59 -4.45 -4.67
CA ALA A 178 -28.82 -3.40 -3.69
C ALA A 178 -27.72 -2.32 -3.70
N ALA A 179 -26.53 -2.65 -4.22
CA ALA A 179 -25.38 -1.75 -4.24
C ALA A 179 -25.63 -0.51 -5.12
N ALA A 180 -25.90 0.61 -4.49
CA ALA A 180 -26.14 1.91 -5.13
C ALA A 180 -25.18 2.98 -4.61
N GLY A 181 -24.94 4.00 -5.43
CA GLY A 181 -24.09 5.13 -5.06
C GLY A 181 -22.84 5.28 -5.91
N GLN A 182 -22.23 6.46 -5.79
CA GLN A 182 -21.00 6.85 -6.46
C GLN A 182 -19.96 7.18 -5.40
N LEU A 183 -18.74 6.76 -5.66
CA LEU A 183 -17.61 6.95 -4.78
C LEU A 183 -16.41 7.44 -5.58
N ALA A 184 -15.54 8.17 -4.91
CA ALA A 184 -14.26 8.61 -5.42
C ALA A 184 -13.17 8.19 -4.45
N ALA A 185 -12.02 7.75 -4.95
CA ALA A 185 -10.87 7.48 -4.10
C ALA A 185 -9.56 7.92 -4.78
N ALA A 186 -8.57 8.29 -3.98
CA ALA A 186 -7.25 8.70 -4.45
C ALA A 186 -6.18 8.49 -3.38
N VAL A 187 -4.94 8.26 -3.81
CA VAL A 187 -3.75 8.46 -2.98
C VAL A 187 -3.35 9.93 -3.11
N VAL A 188 -3.32 10.68 -2.01
CA VAL A 188 -3.08 12.11 -2.02
C VAL A 188 -1.56 12.38 -1.89
N PRO A 189 -0.90 13.02 -2.87
CA PRO A 189 0.55 13.25 -2.87
C PRO A 189 0.98 14.38 -1.93
N ALA A 190 0.13 14.77 -0.98
CA ALA A 190 0.34 15.86 -0.04
C ALA A 190 0.02 15.40 1.38
N ARG A 191 0.64 16.05 2.36
CA ARG A 191 0.26 15.83 3.77
C ARG A 191 -1.11 16.44 4.01
N MET A 192 -2.05 15.63 4.50
CA MET A 192 -3.40 16.07 4.90
C MET A 192 -3.45 16.25 6.41
N ASP A 193 -2.73 17.26 6.92
CA ASP A 193 -2.75 17.60 8.35
C ASP A 193 -3.90 18.59 8.59
N LEU A 194 -5.04 18.08 9.07
CA LEU A 194 -6.26 18.86 9.30
C LEU A 194 -6.47 19.18 10.80
N ILE A 195 -5.39 19.13 11.58
CA ILE A 195 -5.42 19.52 13.00
C ILE A 195 -5.82 20.99 13.13
N ASN A 196 -6.85 21.25 13.95
CA ASN A 196 -7.45 22.57 14.19
C ASN A 196 -7.94 23.27 12.90
N ASP A 197 -8.24 22.50 11.84
CA ASP A 197 -8.76 23.07 10.60
C ASP A 197 -10.19 23.57 10.81
N THR A 198 -10.45 24.80 10.35
CA THR A 198 -11.76 25.46 10.49
C THR A 198 -12.71 25.13 9.35
N ARG A 199 -12.25 24.40 8.32
CA ARG A 199 -13.08 23.94 7.20
C ARG A 199 -14.00 22.80 7.61
N THR A 200 -15.09 22.61 6.87
CA THR A 200 -15.98 21.46 7.04
C THR A 200 -15.49 20.25 6.23
N TRP A 201 -16.00 19.07 6.56
CA TRP A 201 -15.73 17.88 5.76
C TRP A 201 -16.25 17.97 4.33
N GLU A 202 -17.36 18.69 4.09
CA GLU A 202 -17.89 18.93 2.74
C GLU A 202 -16.92 19.77 1.87
N GLU A 203 -16.30 20.80 2.46
CA GLU A 203 -15.27 21.59 1.77
C GLU A 203 -14.06 20.71 1.41
N ILE A 204 -13.64 19.84 2.32
CA ILE A 204 -12.55 18.89 2.08
C ILE A 204 -12.90 17.86 1.00
N GLN A 205 -14.13 17.34 0.97
CA GLN A 205 -14.61 16.46 -0.10
C GLN A 205 -14.56 17.15 -1.48
N THR A 206 -14.96 18.42 -1.52
CA THR A 206 -14.88 19.26 -2.71
C THR A 206 -13.44 19.42 -3.16
N ASP A 207 -12.53 19.80 -2.27
CA ASP A 207 -11.10 19.94 -2.55
C ASP A 207 -10.50 18.64 -3.10
N ILE A 208 -10.83 17.50 -2.50
CA ILE A 208 -10.32 16.20 -2.94
C ILE A 208 -10.76 15.89 -4.36
N THR A 209 -12.04 16.13 -4.65
CA THR A 209 -12.63 15.86 -5.96
C THR A 209 -12.09 16.81 -7.02
N SER A 210 -11.88 18.07 -6.68
CA SER A 210 -11.40 19.10 -7.60
C SER A 210 -9.89 19.02 -7.89
N PHE A 211 -9.06 18.72 -6.89
CA PHE A 211 -7.60 18.88 -7.02
C PHE A 211 -6.82 17.58 -7.19
N PHE A 212 -7.30 16.45 -6.66
CA PHE A 212 -6.52 15.19 -6.66
C PHE A 212 -6.93 14.17 -7.72
N ARG A 213 -7.83 14.55 -8.64
CA ARG A 213 -8.28 13.71 -9.78
C ARG A 213 -8.65 12.28 -9.34
N PRO A 214 -9.54 12.12 -8.34
CA PRO A 214 -9.81 10.80 -7.80
C PRO A 214 -10.44 9.89 -8.84
N ARG A 215 -10.24 8.58 -8.66
CA ARG A 215 -10.91 7.59 -9.49
C ARG A 215 -12.36 7.50 -9.07
N LEU A 216 -13.26 7.88 -9.97
CA LEU A 216 -14.70 7.68 -9.78
C LEU A 216 -15.08 6.21 -9.99
N MET A 217 -15.93 5.69 -9.13
CA MET A 217 -16.39 4.30 -9.14
C MET A 217 -17.83 4.21 -8.63
N SER A 218 -18.57 3.20 -9.09
CA SER A 218 -19.89 2.88 -8.55
C SER A 218 -19.80 1.87 -7.41
N ALA A 219 -20.74 1.91 -6.48
CA ALA A 219 -20.85 0.90 -5.41
C ALA A 219 -20.96 -0.52 -5.99
N GLY A 220 -21.74 -0.72 -7.06
CA GLY A 220 -21.83 -2.02 -7.73
C GLY A 220 -20.50 -2.54 -8.29
N LYS A 221 -19.60 -1.65 -8.73
CA LYS A 221 -18.23 -2.06 -9.14
C LYS A 221 -17.41 -2.50 -7.93
N LEU A 222 -17.50 -1.77 -6.83
CA LEU A 222 -16.81 -2.12 -5.58
C LEU A 222 -17.25 -3.47 -5.03
N THR A 223 -18.55 -3.79 -5.11
CA THR A 223 -19.07 -5.12 -4.73
C THR A 223 -18.48 -6.25 -5.57
N LEU A 224 -18.25 -6.04 -6.87
CA LEU A 224 -17.78 -7.10 -7.78
C LEU A 224 -16.28 -7.33 -7.77
N ARG A 225 -15.48 -6.26 -7.70
CA ARG A 225 -14.03 -6.33 -7.89
C ARG A 225 -13.21 -5.81 -6.73
N GLY A 226 -13.79 -4.92 -5.92
CA GLY A 226 -13.05 -4.09 -4.99
C GLY A 226 -11.96 -3.24 -5.65
N VAL A 227 -11.38 -2.37 -4.86
CA VAL A 227 -10.19 -1.59 -5.24
C VAL A 227 -9.12 -1.72 -4.17
N GLN A 228 -7.87 -1.61 -4.57
CA GLN A 228 -6.74 -1.49 -3.68
C GLN A 228 -6.00 -0.19 -3.93
N MET A 229 -5.60 0.46 -2.84
CA MET A 229 -4.72 1.62 -2.82
C MET A 229 -3.47 1.27 -2.02
N ASP A 230 -2.31 1.67 -2.53
CA ASP A 230 -1.04 1.55 -1.84
C ASP A 230 -0.44 2.95 -1.69
N SER A 231 -0.08 3.30 -0.47
CA SER A 231 0.58 4.57 -0.21
C SER A 231 2.04 4.53 -0.62
N PHE A 232 2.64 5.70 -0.86
CA PHE A 232 4.08 5.89 -0.98
C PHE A 232 4.58 6.87 0.10
N PRO A 233 5.88 6.89 0.43
CA PRO A 233 6.41 7.81 1.44
C PRO A 233 6.39 9.26 0.93
N LEU A 234 5.99 10.20 1.80
CA LEU A 234 6.12 11.63 1.59
C LEU A 234 7.34 12.22 2.33
N SER A 235 7.81 11.55 3.38
CA SER A 235 8.90 12.05 4.23
C SER A 235 9.78 10.92 4.71
N MET A 236 11.00 10.85 4.16
CA MET A 236 12.01 9.86 4.53
C MET A 236 12.53 10.04 5.96
N ALA A 237 12.50 11.26 6.49
CA ALA A 237 12.84 11.53 7.87
C ALA A 237 11.85 10.83 8.82
N ASP A 238 10.55 10.96 8.56
CA ASP A 238 9.52 10.32 9.37
C ASP A 238 9.59 8.79 9.23
N VAL A 239 9.57 8.25 8.00
CA VAL A 239 9.52 6.78 7.79
C VAL A 239 10.80 6.04 8.22
N SER A 240 11.84 6.76 8.61
CA SER A 240 13.08 6.20 9.16
C SER A 240 13.30 6.49 10.65
N SER A 241 12.36 7.19 11.30
CA SER A 241 12.38 7.49 12.73
C SER A 241 11.72 6.38 13.54
N PHE A 242 12.53 5.58 14.24
CA PHE A 242 12.04 4.56 15.17
C PHE A 242 11.59 5.25 16.46
N GLU A 243 10.29 5.28 16.68
CA GLU A 243 9.66 5.94 17.82
C GLU A 243 8.72 4.96 18.53
N PRO A 244 8.37 5.20 19.80
CA PRO A 244 7.36 4.40 20.49
C PRO A 244 6.03 4.43 19.74
N LEU A 245 5.28 3.33 19.80
CA LEU A 245 3.90 3.30 19.35
C LEU A 245 3.00 3.63 20.55
N ILE A 246 2.18 4.65 20.40
CA ILE A 246 1.12 5.03 21.32
C ILE A 246 -0.14 4.32 20.85
N THR A 247 -0.64 3.38 21.67
CA THR A 247 -1.87 2.68 21.32
C THR A 247 -3.06 3.22 22.12
N ASP A 248 -4.08 3.67 21.41
CA ASP A 248 -5.42 3.85 21.97
C ASP A 248 -6.20 2.52 21.85
N PRO A 249 -7.21 2.28 22.72
CA PRO A 249 -8.00 1.06 22.68
C PRO A 249 -8.63 0.85 21.30
N PRO A 250 -8.50 -0.36 20.72
CA PRO A 250 -9.02 -0.64 19.39
C PRO A 250 -10.55 -0.53 19.41
N ASN A 251 -11.11 0.11 18.38
CA ASN A 251 -12.55 0.20 18.22
C ASN A 251 -12.96 -0.01 16.76
N PRO A 252 -13.09 -1.28 16.33
CA PRO A 252 -13.23 -1.61 14.91
C PRO A 252 -14.53 -1.13 14.27
N ASN A 253 -15.60 -0.97 15.06
CA ASN A 253 -16.94 -0.66 14.57
C ASN A 253 -17.53 0.62 15.17
N ASN A 254 -16.83 1.28 16.08
CA ASN A 254 -17.33 2.49 16.72
C ASN A 254 -16.18 3.50 16.87
N PRO A 255 -15.86 4.30 15.85
CA PRO A 255 -14.73 5.23 15.93
C PRO A 255 -14.82 6.13 17.17
N ARG A 256 -13.66 6.45 17.74
CA ARG A 256 -13.60 7.44 18.81
C ARG A 256 -13.95 8.79 18.22
N LYS A 257 -15.07 9.37 18.66
CA LYS A 257 -15.53 10.67 18.18
C LYS A 257 -14.86 11.78 18.98
N SER A 258 -14.19 12.69 18.28
CA SER A 258 -13.37 13.75 18.90
C SER A 258 -13.22 14.92 17.91
N PRO A 259 -12.96 16.15 18.36
CA PRO A 259 -12.49 17.19 17.45
C PRO A 259 -11.10 16.78 16.93
N TRP A 260 -10.78 17.13 15.69
CA TRP A 260 -9.41 16.94 15.19
C TRP A 260 -8.51 18.07 15.68
N ASP A 261 -8.13 18.00 16.95
CA ASP A 261 -7.31 19.01 17.62
C ASP A 261 -5.84 18.62 17.76
N ALA A 262 -5.04 19.47 18.40
CA ALA A 262 -3.61 19.26 18.63
C ALA A 262 -3.29 17.98 19.44
N ASN A 263 -4.26 17.41 20.16
CA ASN A 263 -4.08 16.19 20.93
C ASN A 263 -4.40 14.93 20.12
N GLN A 264 -4.91 15.06 18.90
CA GLN A 264 -5.22 13.92 18.04
C GLN A 264 -4.04 13.51 17.15
N PRO A 265 -4.03 12.26 16.66
CA PRO A 265 -3.06 11.83 15.66
C PRO A 265 -3.20 12.61 14.34
N SER A 266 -2.08 12.93 13.68
CA SER A 266 -2.03 13.50 12.31
C SER A 266 -1.36 12.54 11.33
N PRO A 267 -1.74 12.55 10.03
CA PRO A 267 -1.08 11.74 9.02
C PRO A 267 0.39 12.17 8.86
N ARG A 268 1.33 11.22 8.96
CA ARG A 268 2.77 11.47 8.86
C ARG A 268 3.49 10.35 8.13
N GLY A 269 4.61 10.68 7.49
CA GLY A 269 5.49 9.74 6.78
C GLY A 269 4.99 9.27 5.42
N TRP A 270 3.73 8.83 5.31
CA TRP A 270 3.14 8.23 4.12
C TRP A 270 2.02 9.09 3.52
N ALA A 271 1.80 8.96 2.20
CA ALA A 271 0.75 9.62 1.46
C ALA A 271 -0.64 9.14 1.89
N PRO A 272 -1.51 10.00 2.44
CA PRO A 272 -2.83 9.57 2.87
C PRO A 272 -3.67 9.12 1.68
N MET A 273 -4.41 8.03 1.86
CA MET A 273 -5.37 7.51 0.90
C MET A 273 -6.75 8.04 1.30
N ALA A 274 -7.37 8.81 0.42
CA ALA A 274 -8.65 9.45 0.67
C ALA A 274 -9.78 8.74 -0.07
N PHE A 275 -10.97 8.71 0.54
CA PHE A 275 -12.21 8.32 -0.12
C PHE A 275 -13.31 9.35 0.13
N VAL A 276 -14.18 9.50 -0.87
CA VAL A 276 -15.35 10.38 -0.86
C VAL A 276 -16.54 9.52 -1.31
N ASN A 277 -17.56 9.45 -0.47
CA ASN A 277 -18.73 8.57 -0.55
C ASN A 277 -20.01 9.37 -0.23
N PRO A 278 -20.39 10.32 -1.09
CA PRO A 278 -21.51 11.23 -0.83
C PRO A 278 -22.84 10.48 -0.65
N SER A 279 -22.98 9.29 -1.25
CA SER A 279 -24.15 8.43 -1.13
C SER A 279 -24.26 7.68 0.20
N GLY A 280 -23.23 7.69 1.05
CA GLY A 280 -23.22 6.92 2.29
C GLY A 280 -23.32 5.41 2.06
N ALA A 281 -22.81 4.92 0.93
CA ALA A 281 -22.79 3.49 0.63
C ALA A 281 -21.95 2.76 1.67
N THR A 282 -22.36 1.55 2.07
CA THR A 282 -21.59 0.77 3.04
C THR A 282 -20.27 0.31 2.40
N LEU A 283 -19.15 0.55 3.08
CA LEU A 283 -17.82 0.13 2.65
C LEU A 283 -17.19 -0.78 3.67
N GLN A 284 -16.62 -1.89 3.20
CA GLN A 284 -15.76 -2.75 3.98
C GLN A 284 -14.31 -2.47 3.60
N LEU A 285 -13.50 -2.13 4.60
CA LEU A 285 -12.11 -1.72 4.44
C LEU A 285 -11.20 -2.70 5.16
N LEU A 286 -10.29 -3.33 4.41
CA LEU A 286 -9.17 -4.08 4.97
C LEU A 286 -7.92 -3.22 4.84
N ILE A 287 -7.46 -2.67 5.96
CA ILE A 287 -6.28 -1.82 6.03
C ILE A 287 -5.12 -2.66 6.56
N ALA A 288 -3.99 -2.66 5.86
CA ALA A 288 -2.77 -3.32 6.27
C ALA A 288 -1.65 -2.30 6.41
N VAL A 289 -0.96 -2.34 7.56
CA VAL A 289 0.24 -1.55 7.80
C VAL A 289 1.38 -2.50 8.09
N GLU A 290 2.48 -2.31 7.37
CA GLU A 290 3.75 -2.96 7.63
C GLU A 290 4.62 -2.03 8.48
N TRP A 291 5.28 -2.58 9.50
CA TRP A 291 6.09 -1.86 10.47
C TRP A 291 7.50 -2.44 10.51
N ARG A 292 8.51 -1.57 10.60
CA ARG A 292 9.86 -1.93 11.05
C ARG A 292 9.87 -1.79 12.57
N VAL A 293 10.13 -2.86 13.29
CA VAL A 293 10.02 -2.91 14.76
C VAL A 293 11.36 -3.28 15.38
N ARG A 294 11.73 -2.54 16.43
CA ARG A 294 12.85 -2.81 17.32
C ARG A 294 12.32 -3.04 18.71
N PHE A 295 12.42 -4.28 19.16
CA PHE A 295 11.97 -4.73 20.45
C PHE A 295 13.02 -4.38 21.51
N ASP A 296 12.57 -4.01 22.70
CA ASP A 296 13.44 -3.84 23.85
C ASP A 296 14.00 -5.20 24.30
N ILE A 297 15.12 -5.18 25.01
CA ILE A 297 15.82 -6.40 25.45
C ILE A 297 14.96 -7.33 26.32
N GLY A 298 13.98 -6.77 27.04
CA GLY A 298 13.05 -7.54 27.87
C GLY A 298 11.94 -8.26 27.08
N ASN A 299 11.83 -8.00 25.78
CA ASN A 299 10.80 -8.62 24.93
C ASN A 299 11.39 -9.87 24.25
N PRO A 300 10.77 -11.06 24.37
CA PRO A 300 11.29 -12.29 23.78
C PRO A 300 11.40 -12.23 22.24
N ALA A 301 10.66 -11.33 21.60
CA ALA A 301 10.75 -11.11 20.16
C ALA A 301 12.05 -10.40 19.73
N VAL A 302 12.90 -9.93 20.65
CA VAL A 302 14.21 -9.31 20.34
C VAL A 302 15.10 -10.23 19.49
N ALA A 303 15.04 -11.55 19.72
CA ALA A 303 15.81 -12.52 18.95
C ALA A 303 15.38 -12.62 17.47
N SER A 304 14.23 -12.04 17.09
CA SER A 304 13.76 -12.02 15.70
C SER A 304 14.41 -10.92 14.85
N HIS A 305 15.19 -10.01 15.45
CA HIS A 305 15.84 -8.93 14.70
C HIS A 305 16.78 -9.50 13.66
N SER A 306 16.61 -9.03 12.43
CA SER A 306 17.46 -9.39 11.30
C SER A 306 18.03 -8.12 10.68
N HIS A 307 19.26 -8.23 10.17
CA HIS A 307 19.84 -7.14 9.41
C HIS A 307 19.18 -7.09 8.02
N HIS A 308 18.61 -5.93 7.69
CA HIS A 308 18.12 -5.64 6.34
C HIS A 308 19.18 -4.80 5.65
N GLY A 309 19.55 -5.18 4.42
CA GLY A 309 20.56 -4.45 3.64
C GLY A 309 20.13 -3.01 3.34
N VAL A 310 21.08 -2.19 2.88
CA VAL A 310 20.79 -0.79 2.51
C VAL A 310 20.24 -0.72 1.09
N THR A 311 19.12 -0.03 0.93
CA THR A 311 18.59 0.31 -0.41
C THR A 311 19.22 1.61 -0.88
N SER A 312 19.56 1.76 -2.16
CA SER A 312 20.03 3.07 -2.66
C SER A 312 18.93 4.13 -2.66
N ASP A 313 19.28 5.39 -2.34
CA ASP A 313 18.38 6.54 -2.48
C ASP A 313 17.77 6.65 -3.88
N GLN A 314 18.58 6.36 -4.91
CA GLN A 314 18.13 6.34 -6.30
C GLN A 314 16.99 5.33 -6.53
N SER A 315 17.04 4.16 -5.88
CA SER A 315 15.97 3.16 -6.00
C SER A 315 14.69 3.61 -5.30
N TRP A 316 14.81 4.29 -4.15
CA TRP A 316 13.68 4.92 -3.47
C TRP A 316 13.05 5.99 -4.34
N ASP A 317 13.84 6.95 -4.84
CA ASP A 317 13.39 8.03 -5.71
C ASP A 317 12.67 7.49 -6.97
N GLN A 318 13.24 6.49 -7.64
CA GLN A 318 12.59 5.86 -8.79
C GLN A 318 11.23 5.24 -8.45
N GLN A 319 11.10 4.56 -7.31
CA GLN A 319 9.83 3.94 -6.93
C GLN A 319 8.80 4.95 -6.42
N ILE A 320 9.24 6.02 -5.76
CA ILE A 320 8.37 7.12 -5.33
C ILE A 320 7.83 7.85 -6.57
N ARG A 321 8.69 8.18 -7.54
CA ARG A 321 8.26 8.79 -8.81
C ARG A 321 7.25 7.90 -9.54
N ARG A 322 7.53 6.61 -9.67
CA ARG A 322 6.58 5.67 -10.28
C ARG A 322 5.24 5.62 -9.57
N ALA A 323 5.22 5.67 -8.23
CA ALA A 323 3.99 5.68 -7.46
C ALA A 323 3.22 7.00 -7.63
N ALA A 324 3.92 8.13 -7.63
CA ALA A 324 3.34 9.45 -7.85
C ALA A 324 2.84 9.65 -9.29
N ASP A 325 3.52 9.06 -10.28
CA ASP A 325 3.07 9.09 -11.68
C ASP A 325 1.85 8.17 -11.92
N ALA A 326 1.63 7.18 -11.05
CA ALA A 326 0.51 6.25 -11.11
C ALA A 326 -0.79 6.80 -10.50
N LEU A 327 -0.87 8.11 -10.21
CA LEU A 327 -2.08 8.75 -9.69
C LEU A 327 -3.29 8.52 -10.62
N PRO A 328 -4.47 8.21 -10.06
CA PRO A 328 -4.87 8.40 -8.65
C PRO A 328 -4.42 7.30 -7.68
N GLY A 329 -3.66 6.29 -8.11
CA GLY A 329 -3.14 5.24 -7.22
C GLY A 329 -4.19 4.21 -6.79
N VAL A 330 -5.32 4.15 -7.49
CA VAL A 330 -6.45 3.25 -7.20
C VAL A 330 -6.57 2.20 -8.29
N LEU A 331 -6.29 0.94 -7.95
CA LEU A 331 -6.33 -0.19 -8.89
C LEU A 331 -7.44 -1.16 -8.52
N ASP A 332 -8.05 -1.82 -9.51
CA ASP A 332 -8.98 -2.92 -9.20
C ASP A 332 -8.18 -4.08 -8.60
N ILE A 333 -8.69 -4.74 -7.56
CA ILE A 333 -7.95 -5.84 -6.89
C ILE A 333 -7.60 -6.93 -7.91
N VAL A 334 -8.56 -7.28 -8.78
CA VAL A 334 -8.37 -8.27 -9.84
C VAL A 334 -7.25 -7.87 -10.81
N GLU A 335 -7.17 -6.60 -11.20
CA GLU A 335 -6.10 -6.10 -12.09
C GLU A 335 -4.74 -6.16 -11.39
N LYS A 336 -4.69 -5.83 -10.10
CA LYS A 336 -3.46 -5.90 -9.30
C LYS A 336 -2.95 -7.33 -9.15
N VAL A 337 -3.85 -8.27 -8.87
CA VAL A 337 -3.53 -9.71 -8.77
C VAL A 337 -3.14 -10.28 -10.14
N ALA A 338 -3.81 -9.90 -11.22
CA ALA A 338 -3.45 -10.34 -12.57
C ALA A 338 -2.07 -9.82 -13.00
N ASN A 339 -1.78 -8.53 -12.79
CA ASN A 339 -0.47 -7.94 -13.10
C ASN A 339 0.66 -8.61 -12.31
N THR A 340 0.38 -8.96 -11.05
CA THR A 340 1.27 -9.75 -10.21
C THR A 340 1.56 -11.13 -10.81
N GLY A 341 0.51 -11.87 -11.17
CA GLY A 341 0.63 -13.24 -11.70
C GLY A 341 1.41 -13.27 -13.02
N ILE A 342 1.18 -12.30 -13.90
CA ILE A 342 1.92 -12.17 -15.16
C ILE A 342 3.40 -11.86 -14.92
N GLY A 343 3.73 -11.04 -13.91
CA GLY A 343 5.10 -10.73 -13.53
C GLY A 343 5.87 -11.96 -13.04
N LEU A 344 5.25 -12.76 -12.18
CA LEU A 344 5.83 -14.02 -11.69
C LEU A 344 6.00 -15.04 -12.81
N TYR A 345 5.00 -15.20 -13.69
CA TYR A 345 5.11 -16.09 -14.84
C TYR A 345 6.30 -15.72 -15.74
N ARG A 346 6.41 -14.44 -16.12
CA ARG A 346 7.55 -13.96 -16.94
C ARG A 346 8.89 -14.13 -16.23
N GLY A 347 8.93 -13.93 -14.91
CA GLY A 347 10.12 -14.17 -14.09
C GLY A 347 10.53 -15.64 -14.06
N ALA A 348 9.56 -16.55 -13.91
CA ALA A 348 9.79 -18.00 -13.91
C ALA A 348 10.26 -18.51 -15.28
N THR A 349 9.65 -18.04 -16.38
CA THR A 349 10.09 -18.37 -17.74
C THR A 349 11.49 -17.83 -18.04
N ALA A 350 11.80 -16.60 -17.59
CA ALA A 350 13.13 -16.02 -17.76
C ALA A 350 14.22 -16.68 -16.90
N ALA A 351 13.83 -17.31 -15.78
CA ALA A 351 14.70 -18.10 -14.92
C ALA A 351 14.84 -19.58 -15.34
N GLY A 352 14.12 -20.01 -16.39
CA GLY A 352 14.13 -21.41 -16.86
C GLY A 352 13.50 -22.41 -15.90
N LEU A 353 12.61 -21.94 -15.00
CA LEU A 353 11.90 -22.77 -14.02
C LEU A 353 10.57 -23.31 -14.57
N LEU A 354 10.16 -22.84 -15.76
CA LEU A 354 9.02 -23.27 -16.58
C LEU A 354 9.47 -23.23 -18.04
#